data_AF-A0A0F9CMM7-F1
#
_entry.id   AF-A0A0F9CMM7-F1
#
_cell.length_a   1.000
_cell.length_b   1.000
_cell.length_c   1.000
_cell.angle_alpha   90.00
_cell.angle_beta   90.00
_cell.angle_gamma   90.00
#
_symmetry.space_group_name_H-M   'P 1'
#
loop_
_entity.id
_entity.type
_entity.pdbx_description
1 polymer ?
#
loop_
_entity_poly.entity_id
_entity_poly.type
_entity_poly.pdbx_seq_one_letter_code
_entity_poly.pdbx_strand_id
1 'polypeptide(L)' 'GECIMEALKKLDKAAYVRFASVYRSFEDIREFGEEIARLGE' A
#
# COMPACT_ATOMS: atom_id res chain seq x y z
N GLY A 1 -6.74 3.21 10.70
CA GLY A 1 -5.50 3.03 9.92
C GLY A 1 -5.35 3.98 8.74
N GLU A 2 -6.43 4.61 8.25
CA GLU A 2 -6.35 5.51 7.07
C GLU A 2 -5.32 6.64 7.20
N CYS A 3 -5.28 7.38 8.31
CA CYS A 3 -4.27 8.43 8.50
C CYS A 3 -2.83 7.88 8.48
N ILE A 4 -2.63 6.65 8.96
CA ILE A 4 -1.32 5.99 8.92
C ILE A 4 -0.98 5.57 7.49
N MET A 5 -1.95 5.05 6.72
CA MET A 5 -1.77 4.76 5.28
C MET A 5 -1.31 6.00 4.51
N GLU A 6 -1.99 7.13 4.69
CA GLU A 6 -1.66 8.38 3.98
C GLU A 6 -0.29 8.92 4.36
N ALA A 7 0.11 8.78 5.63
CA ALA A 7 1.44 9.15 6.08
C ALA A 7 2.51 8.22 5.50
N LEU A 8 2.30 6.90 5.54
CA LEU A 8 3.24 5.90 5.02
C LEU A 8 3.41 6.01 3.51
N LYS A 9 2.33 6.29 2.77
CA LYS A 9 2.37 6.44 1.30
C LYS A 9 3.36 7.51 0.85
N LYS A 10 3.53 8.57 1.65
CA LYS A 10 4.46 9.67 1.39
C LYS A 10 5.85 9.45 1.97
N LEU A 11 5.92 8.77 3.12
CA LEU A 11 7.15 8.60 3.89
C LEU A 11 8.00 7.42 3.39
N ASP A 12 7.36 6.25 3.22
CA ASP A 12 8.02 5.00 2.87
C ASP A 12 7.05 4.07 2.14
N LYS A 13 7.29 3.91 0.83
CA LYS A 13 6.48 3.06 -0.05
C LYS A 13 6.51 1.58 0.38
N ALA A 14 7.63 1.05 0.88
CA ALA A 14 7.72 -0.35 1.31
C ALA A 14 6.96 -0.59 2.63
N ALA A 15 6.96 0.38 3.54
CA ALA A 15 6.18 0.33 4.78
C ALA A 15 4.67 0.47 4.51
N TYR A 16 4.27 1.36 3.59
CA TYR A 16 2.87 1.48 3.13
C TYR A 16 2.34 0.15 2.63
N VAL A 17 3.10 -0.51 1.76
CA VAL A 17 2.75 -1.78 1.13
C VAL A 17 2.55 -2.91 2.15
N ARG A 18 3.45 -3.04 3.14
CA ARG A 18 3.33 -4.01 4.23
C ARG A 18 2.16 -3.71 5.17
N PHE A 19 1.89 -2.43 5.42
CA PHE A 19 0.76 -2.04 6.26
C PHE A 19 -0.57 -2.30 5.54
N ALA A 20 -0.64 -1.96 4.25
CA ALA A 20 -1.82 -2.12 3.43
C ALA A 20 -2.18 -3.60 3.21
N SER A 21 -1.18 -4.50 3.05
CA SER A 21 -1.42 -5.93 2.87
C SER A 21 -2.23 -6.58 4.00
N VAL A 22 -2.06 -6.11 5.25
CA VAL A 22 -2.83 -6.56 6.42
C VAL A 22 -4.06 -5.70 6.65
N TYR A 23 -3.94 -4.37 6.53
CA TYR A 23 -5.01 -3.43 6.89
C TYR A 23 -6.19 -3.45 5.90
N ARG A 24 -5.92 -3.64 4.60
CA ARG A 24 -6.96 -3.75 3.56
C ARG A 24 -7.30 -5.18 3.18
N SER A 25 -6.60 -6.16 3.74
CA SER A 25 -6.80 -7.59 3.47
C SER A 25 -6.98 -7.82 1.97
N PHE A 26 -5.95 -7.50 1.18
CA PHE A 26 -6.00 -7.69 -0.27
C PHE A 26 -6.16 -9.19 -0.55
N GLU A 27 -7.34 -9.58 -1.01
CA GLU A 27 -7.62 -10.96 -1.43
C GLU A 27 -6.93 -11.28 -2.76
N ASP A 28 -6.53 -10.25 -3.52
CA ASP A 28 -5.96 -10.40 -4.86
C ASP A 28 -4.57 -9.76 -4.99
N ILE A 29 -3.57 -10.61 -5.27
CA ILE A 29 -2.19 -10.19 -5.52
C ILE A 29 -2.04 -9.31 -6.78
N ARG A 30 -3.04 -9.35 -7.69
CA ARG A 30 -3.09 -8.51 -8.88
C ARG A 30 -3.36 -7.06 -8.52
N GLU A 31 -4.34 -6.80 -7.63
CA GLU A 31 -4.63 -5.45 -7.13
C GLU A 31 -3.42 -4.84 -6.41
N PHE A 32 -2.66 -5.69 -5.71
CA PHE A 32 -1.41 -5.27 -5.08
C PHE A 32 -0.36 -4.84 -6.10
N GLY A 33 -0.19 -5.60 -7.19
CA GLY A 33 0.74 -5.25 -8.27
C GLY A 33 0.38 -3.94 -8.97
N GLU A 34 -0.91 -3.70 -9.20
CA GLU A 34 -1.41 -2.43 -9.75
C GLU A 34 -1.14 -1.24 -8.82
N GLU A 35 -1.30 -1.41 -7.51
CA GLU A 35 -0.99 -0.35 -6.54
C GLU A 35 0.52 -0.03 -6.47
N ILE A 36 1.39 -1.03 -6.60
CA ILE A 36 2.85 -0.80 -6.73
C ILE A 36 3.17 -0.04 -8.01
N ALA A 37 2.54 -0.39 -9.13
CA ALA A 37 2.74 0.31 -10.40
C ALA A 37 2.34 1.79 -10.30
N ARG A 38 1.22 2.10 -9.62
CA ARG A 38 0.78 3.49 -9.34
C ARG A 38 1.73 4.27 -8.44
N LEU A 39 2.53 3.59 -7.61
CA LEU A 39 3.54 4.22 -6.77
C LEU A 39 4.88 4.41 -7.50
N GLY A 40 5.07 3.83 -8.69
CA GLY A 40 6.32 3.93 -9.47
C GLY A 40 6.44 5.19 -10.34
N GLU A 41 5.33 5.88 -10.60
CA GLU A 41 5.26 7.20 -11.23
C GLU A 41 5.42 8.33 -10.19
#